data_AF-A0A1Q5PD36-F1
#
_entry.id   AF-A0A1Q5PD36-F1
#
_cell.length_a   1.000
_cell.length_b   1.000
_cell.length_c   1.000
_cell.angle_alpha   90.00
_cell.angle_beta   90.00
_cell.angle_gamma   90.00
#
_symmetry.space_group_name_H-M   'P 1'
#
loop_
_entity.id
_entity.type
_entity.pdbx_description
1 polymer ?
#
loop_
_entity_poly.entity_id
_entity_poly.type
_entity_poly.pdbx_seq_one_letter_code
_entity_poly.pdbx_strand_id
1 'polypeptide(L)'
;MIQSFFSGLYEMVLGRPIPANFTNDYREVVFPNTGLMLFIITLAMVIVYYYVLNRVMSTGLYKTQHWVMFLILNAIIAFIIPITQVTGNDIETHSYTYMFAFVNVVYSLILFFVFSILLKRGSVQAWTTPMKWPNKK
;
A
#
# COMPACT_ATOMS: atom_id res chain seq x y z
N MET A 1 -2.95 -9.35 -18.24
CA MET A 1 -2.34 -10.12 -17.13
C MET A 1 -2.33 -9.32 -15.83
N ILE A 2 -1.71 -8.13 -15.78
CA ILE A 2 -1.71 -7.30 -14.57
C ILE A 2 -3.10 -6.74 -14.21
N GLN A 3 -3.87 -6.37 -15.22
CA GLN A 3 -5.26 -5.93 -15.07
C GLN A 3 -6.13 -7.01 -14.42
N SER A 4 -6.15 -8.21 -15.01
CA SER A 4 -6.92 -9.33 -14.46
C SER A 4 -6.45 -9.76 -13.07
N PHE A 5 -5.16 -9.62 -12.75
CA PHE A 5 -4.64 -9.87 -11.40
C PHE A 5 -5.22 -8.90 -10.37
N PHE A 6 -5.10 -7.58 -10.59
CA PHE A 6 -5.58 -6.60 -9.61
C PHE A 6 -7.10 -6.59 -9.51
N SER A 7 -7.80 -6.70 -10.63
CA SER A 7 -9.26 -6.75 -10.62
C SER A 7 -9.73 -8.00 -9.88
N GLY A 8 -9.12 -9.17 -10.13
CA GLY A 8 -9.43 -10.37 -9.35
C GLY A 8 -9.11 -10.22 -7.87
N LEU A 9 -8.00 -9.58 -7.52
CA LEU A 9 -7.59 -9.35 -6.13
C LEU A 9 -8.59 -8.48 -5.36
N TYR A 10 -9.05 -7.37 -5.94
CA TYR A 10 -10.06 -6.51 -5.32
C TYR A 10 -11.44 -7.17 -5.28
N GLU A 11 -11.87 -7.82 -6.36
CA GLU A 11 -13.18 -8.47 -6.42
C GLU A 11 -13.31 -9.68 -5.50
N MET A 12 -12.21 -10.36 -5.19
CA MET A 12 -12.21 -11.45 -4.22
C MET A 12 -12.72 -10.99 -2.85
N VAL A 13 -12.48 -9.73 -2.47
CA VAL A 13 -12.89 -9.17 -1.17
C VAL A 13 -14.13 -8.29 -1.28
N LEU A 14 -14.21 -7.45 -2.32
CA LEU A 14 -15.31 -6.48 -2.51
C LEU A 14 -16.53 -7.08 -3.21
N GLY A 15 -16.38 -8.21 -3.89
CA GLY A 15 -17.39 -8.73 -4.81
C GLY A 15 -17.47 -7.88 -6.08
N ARG A 16 -18.66 -7.85 -6.69
CA ARG A 16 -18.87 -7.09 -7.93
C ARG A 16 -19.02 -5.59 -7.65
N PRO A 17 -18.45 -4.71 -8.49
CA PRO A 17 -18.63 -3.28 -8.39
C PRO A 17 -20.11 -2.84 -8.39
N ILE A 18 -20.41 -1.84 -7.56
CA ILE A 18 -21.72 -1.21 -7.48
C ILE A 18 -21.55 0.31 -7.69
N PRO A 19 -22.37 0.94 -8.55
CA PRO A 19 -23.44 0.35 -9.37
C PRO A 19 -22.93 -0.39 -10.62
N ALA A 20 -23.74 -1.33 -11.11
CA ALA A 20 -23.31 -2.34 -12.10
C ALA A 20 -22.89 -1.76 -13.46
N ASN A 21 -23.38 -0.56 -13.79
CA ASN A 21 -23.02 0.20 -14.98
C ASN A 21 -21.53 0.53 -15.08
N PHE A 22 -20.83 0.72 -13.95
CA PHE A 22 -19.40 1.04 -13.92
C PHE A 22 -18.50 -0.20 -13.75
N THR A 23 -19.07 -1.41 -13.84
CA THR A 23 -18.32 -2.66 -13.57
C THR A 23 -17.07 -2.77 -14.45
N ASN A 24 -17.17 -2.42 -15.72
CA ASN A 24 -16.04 -2.48 -16.65
C ASN A 24 -15.01 -1.41 -16.31
N ASP A 25 -15.42 -0.17 -16.02
CA ASP A 25 -14.49 0.90 -15.65
C ASP A 25 -13.68 0.55 -14.40
N TYR A 26 -14.33 -0.07 -13.41
CA TYR A 26 -13.64 -0.59 -12.23
C TYR A 26 -12.64 -1.69 -12.57
N ARG A 27 -13.03 -2.67 -13.37
CA ARG A 27 -12.19 -3.84 -13.72
C ARG A 27 -11.06 -3.52 -14.70
N GLU A 28 -11.24 -2.52 -15.54
CA GLU A 28 -10.31 -2.25 -16.63
C GLU A 28 -9.36 -1.10 -16.31
N VAL A 29 -9.81 -0.14 -15.50
CA VAL A 29 -9.05 1.08 -15.24
C VAL A 29 -8.79 1.26 -13.75
N VAL A 30 -9.84 1.33 -12.92
CA VAL A 30 -9.70 1.75 -11.52
C VAL A 30 -8.90 0.74 -10.69
N PHE A 31 -9.28 -0.54 -10.71
CA PHE A 31 -8.60 -1.58 -9.93
C PHE A 31 -7.15 -1.80 -10.35
N PRO A 32 -6.82 -1.96 -11.65
CA PRO A 32 -5.44 -2.10 -12.09
C PRO A 32 -4.57 -0.91 -11.70
N ASN A 33 -5.05 0.32 -11.94
CA ASN A 33 -4.28 1.52 -11.66
C ASN A 33 -4.09 1.72 -10.15
N THR A 34 -5.15 1.52 -9.36
CA THR A 34 -5.08 1.59 -7.90
C THR A 34 -4.09 0.56 -7.36
N GLY A 35 -4.18 -0.70 -7.79
CA GLY A 35 -3.29 -1.76 -7.33
C GLY A 35 -1.82 -1.51 -7.69
N LEU A 36 -1.56 -1.00 -8.90
CA LEU A 36 -0.21 -0.65 -9.34
C LEU A 36 0.34 0.55 -8.55
N MET A 37 -0.45 1.61 -8.37
CA MET A 37 -0.08 2.77 -7.56
C MET A 37 0.18 2.38 -6.10
N LEU A 38 -0.68 1.55 -5.52
CA LEU A 38 -0.50 1.00 -4.18
C LEU A 38 0.87 0.32 -4.05
N PHE A 39 1.20 -0.58 -4.98
CA PHE A 39 2.45 -1.31 -4.97
C PHE A 39 3.66 -0.38 -5.07
N ILE A 40 3.66 0.54 -6.04
CA ILE A 40 4.77 1.48 -6.28
C ILE A 40 4.96 2.42 -5.09
N ILE A 41 3.89 3.04 -4.60
CA ILE A 41 3.96 4.01 -3.49
C ILE A 41 4.40 3.31 -2.21
N THR A 42 3.83 2.14 -1.92
CA THR A 42 4.21 1.38 -0.71
C THR A 42 5.68 0.95 -0.77
N LEU A 43 6.16 0.50 -1.94
CA LEU A 43 7.57 0.16 -2.15
C LEU A 43 8.46 1.39 -1.98
N ALA A 44 8.12 2.51 -2.63
CA ALA A 44 8.84 3.76 -2.53
C ALA A 44 8.93 4.24 -1.07
N MET A 45 7.83 4.11 -0.31
CA MET A 45 7.80 4.54 1.08
C MET A 45 8.74 3.72 1.96
N VAL A 46 8.79 2.40 1.75
CA VAL A 46 9.72 1.50 2.44
C VAL A 46 11.17 1.83 2.05
N ILE A 47 11.44 2.11 0.77
CA ILE A 47 12.77 2.50 0.29
C ILE A 47 13.23 3.80 0.95
N VAL A 48 12.36 4.81 0.98
CA VAL A 48 12.64 6.10 1.63
C VAL A 48 12.97 5.89 3.11
N TYR A 49 12.16 5.09 3.81
CA TYR A 49 12.39 4.83 5.24
C TYR A 49 13.72 4.10 5.50
N TYR A 50 13.99 2.98 4.82
CA TYR A 50 15.15 2.12 5.12
C TYR A 50 16.47 2.62 4.52
N TYR A 51 16.45 3.17 3.31
CA TYR A 51 17.65 3.52 2.56
C TYR A 51 17.92 5.02 2.51
N VAL A 52 16.91 5.86 2.28
CA VAL A 52 17.14 7.31 2.22
C VAL A 52 17.37 7.87 3.62
N LEU A 53 16.40 7.67 4.52
CA LEU A 53 16.46 8.27 5.86
C LEU A 53 17.45 7.56 6.79
N ASN A 54 17.38 6.22 6.85
CA ASN A 54 18.16 5.41 7.79
C ASN A 54 19.52 4.91 7.25
N ARG A 55 19.88 5.20 6.00
CA ARG A 55 21.20 4.86 5.45
C ARG A 55 21.93 6.06 4.83
N VAL A 56 21.28 6.85 3.97
CA VAL A 56 21.93 8.01 3.34
C VAL A 56 21.98 9.21 4.28
N MET A 57 20.86 9.58 4.90
CA MET A 57 20.77 10.79 5.73
C MET A 57 21.14 10.57 7.20
N SER A 58 21.23 9.32 7.65
CA SER A 58 21.53 8.96 9.06
C SER A 58 20.67 9.72 10.09
N THR A 59 19.39 9.94 9.77
CA THR A 59 18.49 10.81 10.55
C THR A 59 18.09 10.25 11.93
N GLY A 60 18.52 9.03 12.27
CA GLY A 60 18.20 8.40 13.56
C GLY A 60 16.77 7.85 13.67
N LEU A 61 16.05 7.70 12.54
CA LEU A 61 14.67 7.23 12.47
C LEU A 61 14.54 5.69 12.50
N TYR A 62 15.33 5.01 13.33
CA TYR A 62 15.44 3.54 13.34
C TYR A 62 14.57 2.84 14.40
N LYS A 63 13.88 3.61 15.25
CA LYS A 63 12.95 3.06 16.26
C LYS A 63 11.67 2.53 15.62
N THR A 64 11.08 1.50 16.22
CA THR A 64 9.79 0.93 15.83
C THR A 64 8.68 1.98 15.74
N GLN A 65 8.67 2.99 16.63
CA GLN A 65 7.69 4.08 16.59
C GLN A 65 7.73 4.87 15.27
N HIS A 66 8.92 5.13 14.72
CA HIS A 66 9.05 5.80 13.43
C HIS A 66 8.58 4.89 12.29
N TRP A 67 8.90 3.59 12.34
CA TRP A 67 8.38 2.63 11.37
C TRP A 67 6.84 2.62 11.37
N VAL A 68 6.21 2.62 12.55
CA VAL A 68 4.74 2.70 12.69
C VAL A 68 4.21 4.03 12.14
N MET A 69 4.91 5.15 12.34
CA MET A 69 4.54 6.43 11.75
C MET A 69 4.51 6.37 10.22
N PHE A 70 5.52 5.76 9.59
CA PHE A 70 5.54 5.56 8.14
C PHE A 70 4.48 4.55 7.66
N LEU A 71 4.17 3.52 8.45
CA LEU A 71 3.06 2.60 8.19
C LEU A 71 1.73 3.36 8.16
N ILE A 72 1.47 4.22 9.16
CA ILE A 72 0.25 5.04 9.24
C ILE A 72 0.20 6.03 8.07
N LEU A 73 1.31 6.69 7.75
CA LEU A 73 1.40 7.59 6.61
C LEU A 73 1.06 6.86 5.30
N ASN A 74 1.62 5.66 5.08
CA ASN A 74 1.32 4.83 3.93
C ASN A 74 -0.17 4.43 3.89
N ALA A 75 -0.76 4.10 5.03
CA ALA A 75 -2.18 3.79 5.14
C ALA A 75 -3.06 4.98 4.74
N ILE A 76 -2.74 6.20 5.20
CA ILE A 76 -3.48 7.41 4.82
C ILE A 76 -3.40 7.63 3.30
N ILE A 77 -2.21 7.52 2.72
CA ILE A 77 -2.02 7.67 1.27
C ILE A 77 -2.81 6.60 0.51
N ALA A 78 -2.74 5.34 0.96
CA ALA A 78 -3.49 4.23 0.37
C ALA A 78 -5.00 4.42 0.45
N PHE A 79 -5.53 5.06 1.50
CA PHE A 79 -6.97 5.38 1.55
C PHE A 79 -7.39 6.40 0.49
N ILE A 80 -6.53 7.36 0.18
CA ILE A 80 -6.81 8.44 -0.77
C ILE A 80 -6.82 7.93 -2.22
N ILE A 81 -5.93 7.01 -2.59
CA ILE A 81 -5.76 6.55 -3.99
C ILE A 81 -7.07 6.05 -4.63
N PRO A 82 -7.86 5.15 -4.00
CA PRO A 82 -9.11 4.67 -4.58
C PRO A 82 -10.12 5.78 -4.84
N ILE A 83 -10.19 6.75 -3.93
CA ILE A 83 -11.11 7.90 -4.06
C ILE A 83 -10.68 8.74 -5.25
N THR A 84 -9.39 9.07 -5.37
CA THR A 84 -8.89 9.89 -6.49
C THR A 84 -9.00 9.17 -7.83
N GLN A 85 -8.83 7.85 -7.86
CA GLN A 85 -9.04 7.04 -9.07
C GLN A 85 -10.51 7.01 -9.49
N VAL A 86 -11.44 6.86 -8.55
CA VAL A 86 -12.88 6.86 -8.85
C VAL A 86 -13.32 8.24 -9.34
N THR A 87 -13.00 9.31 -8.62
CA THR A 87 -13.37 10.67 -9.02
C THR A 87 -12.67 11.12 -10.30
N GLY A 88 -11.44 10.66 -10.54
CA GLY A 88 -10.67 11.01 -11.75
C GLY A 88 -11.14 10.31 -13.03
N ASN A 89 -12.01 9.30 -12.92
CA ASN A 89 -12.65 8.62 -14.05
C ASN A 89 -14.14 8.99 -14.16
N ASP A 90 -14.56 10.12 -13.58
CA ASP A 90 -15.94 10.63 -13.59
C ASP A 90 -16.99 9.64 -13.02
N ILE A 91 -16.54 8.75 -12.13
CA ILE A 91 -17.43 7.82 -11.42
C ILE A 91 -17.88 8.49 -10.12
N GLU A 92 -19.19 8.48 -9.86
CA GLU A 92 -19.74 9.00 -8.61
C GLU A 92 -19.23 8.21 -7.40
N THR A 93 -18.89 8.94 -6.33
CA THR A 93 -18.45 8.33 -5.08
C THR A 93 -19.65 7.80 -4.30
N HIS A 94 -19.57 6.53 -3.93
CA HIS A 94 -20.62 5.86 -3.16
C HIS A 94 -20.03 5.10 -1.98
N SER A 95 -20.88 4.47 -1.16
CA SER A 95 -20.45 3.62 -0.06
C SER A 95 -19.47 2.52 -0.51
N TYR A 96 -19.63 2.03 -1.74
CA TYR A 96 -18.72 1.05 -2.34
C TYR A 96 -17.28 1.59 -2.49
N THR A 97 -17.13 2.85 -2.90
CA THR A 97 -15.82 3.52 -3.03
C THR A 97 -15.08 3.60 -1.70
N TYR A 98 -15.78 3.88 -0.60
CA TYR A 98 -15.16 3.92 0.73
C TYR A 98 -14.78 2.54 1.24
N MET A 99 -15.59 1.51 0.94
CA MET A 99 -15.21 0.12 1.25
C MET A 99 -13.98 -0.31 0.44
N PHE A 100 -13.93 0.07 -0.84
CA PHE A 100 -12.74 -0.13 -1.69
C PHE A 100 -11.51 0.60 -1.13
N ALA A 101 -11.66 1.85 -0.69
CA ALA A 101 -10.60 2.60 0.00
C ALA A 101 -10.08 1.86 1.24
N PHE A 102 -11.00 1.34 2.06
CA PHE A 102 -10.64 0.57 3.25
C PHE A 102 -9.90 -0.73 2.92
N VAL A 103 -10.36 -1.49 1.93
CA VAL A 103 -9.68 -2.71 1.46
C VAL A 103 -8.28 -2.37 0.94
N ASN A 104 -8.12 -1.26 0.21
CA ASN A 104 -6.81 -0.80 -0.25
C ASN A 104 -5.86 -0.46 0.91
N VAL A 105 -6.37 0.12 2.00
CA VAL A 105 -5.58 0.32 3.24
C VAL A 105 -5.12 -1.01 3.82
N VAL A 106 -6.00 -2.01 3.92
CA VAL A 106 -5.61 -3.33 4.43
C VAL A 106 -4.49 -3.94 3.58
N TYR A 107 -4.61 -3.84 2.25
CA TYR A 107 -3.54 -4.30 1.35
C TYR A 107 -2.25 -3.50 1.51
N SER A 108 -2.32 -2.19 1.73
CA SER A 108 -1.14 -1.34 1.96
C SER A 108 -0.38 -1.75 3.22
N LEU A 109 -1.09 -2.06 4.30
CA LEU A 109 -0.49 -2.49 5.56
C LEU A 109 0.26 -3.82 5.38
N ILE A 110 -0.35 -4.77 4.67
CA ILE A 110 0.26 -6.06 4.36
C ILE A 110 1.50 -5.88 3.48
N LEU A 111 1.37 -5.13 2.38
CA LEU A 111 2.49 -4.88 1.45
C LEU A 111 3.64 -4.14 2.13
N PHE A 112 3.35 -3.11 2.92
CA PHE A 112 4.37 -2.34 3.64
C PHE A 112 5.14 -3.23 4.61
N PHE A 113 4.44 -4.10 5.31
CA PHE A 113 5.06 -5.07 6.21
C PHE A 113 5.93 -6.09 5.45
N VAL A 114 5.42 -6.67 4.35
CA VAL A 114 6.16 -7.62 3.51
C VAL A 114 7.41 -6.98 2.93
N PHE A 115 7.30 -5.81 2.29
CA PHE A 115 8.45 -5.08 1.76
C PHE A 115 9.44 -4.70 2.85
N SER A 116 8.96 -4.31 4.03
CA SER A 116 9.85 -4.04 5.17
C SER A 116 10.68 -5.27 5.54
N ILE A 117 10.09 -6.47 5.56
CA ILE A 117 10.84 -7.71 5.84
C ILE A 117 11.87 -8.01 4.75
N LEU A 118 11.52 -7.81 3.47
CA LEU A 118 12.41 -8.09 2.35
C LEU A 118 13.58 -7.10 2.29
N LEU A 119 13.32 -5.82 2.57
CA LEU A 119 14.27 -4.72 2.37
C LEU A 119 15.04 -4.31 3.64
N LYS A 120 14.62 -4.73 4.84
CA LYS A 120 15.35 -4.40 6.09
C LYS A 120 16.81 -4.82 6.06
N ARG A 121 17.17 -5.86 5.28
CA ARG A 121 18.56 -6.34 5.16
C ARG A 121 19.50 -5.33 4.50
N GLY A 122 18.97 -4.35 3.78
CA GLY A 122 19.78 -3.29 3.16
C GLY A 122 20.06 -2.09 4.07
N SER A 123 19.46 -2.03 5.26
CA SER A 123 19.59 -0.92 6.19
C SER A 123 20.61 -1.23 7.29
N VAL A 124 21.61 -0.36 7.45
CA VAL A 124 22.69 -0.50 8.44
C VAL A 124 22.18 -0.23 9.87
N GLN A 125 21.22 0.68 10.03
CA GLN A 125 20.73 1.13 11.34
C GLN A 125 19.34 0.57 11.71
N ALA A 126 18.47 0.27 10.74
CA ALA A 126 17.09 -0.17 10.99
C ALA A 126 16.85 -1.68 10.73
N TRP A 127 17.89 -2.52 10.68
CA TRP A 127 17.77 -3.96 10.42
C TRP A 127 16.78 -4.69 11.38
N THR A 128 16.60 -4.16 12.59
CA THR A 128 15.79 -4.79 13.65
C THR A 128 14.29 -4.45 13.60
N THR A 129 13.85 -3.55 12.71
CA THR A 129 12.42 -3.28 12.46
C THR A 129 11.93 -4.04 11.22
N PRO A 130 10.67 -4.52 11.18
CA PRO A 130 9.64 -4.44 12.21
C PRO A 130 9.77 -5.48 13.33
N MET A 131 10.61 -6.49 13.16
CA MET A 131 10.82 -7.56 14.15
C MET A 131 12.32 -7.83 14.34
N LYS A 132 12.78 -7.82 15.60
CA LYS A 132 14.12 -8.31 15.96
C LYS A 132 14.17 -9.79 15.61
N TRP A 133 14.99 -10.14 14.62
CA TRP A 133 15.27 -11.55 14.34
C TRP A 133 15.91 -12.15 15.60
N PRO A 134 15.51 -13.37 16.03
CA PRO A 134 16.16 -13.99 17.18
C PRO A 134 17.64 -14.17 16.86
N ASN A 135 18.49 -13.40 17.54
CA ASN A 135 19.90 -13.73 17.63
C ASN A 135 19.95 -15.04 18.42
N LYS A 136 20.30 -16.15 17.75
CA LYS A 136 20.76 -17.33 18.48
C LYS A 136 21.98 -16.85 19.29
N LYS A 137 21.83 -16.85 20.61
CA LYS A 137 22.96 -16.72 21.52
C LYS A 137 23.88 -17.91 21.33
#